data_AF-A0A0F8CE26-F1
#
_entry.id   AF-A0A0F8CE26-F1
#
_cell.length_a   1.000
_cell.length_b   1.000
_cell.length_c   1.000
_cell.angle_alpha   90.00
_cell.angle_beta   90.00
_cell.angle_gamma   90.00
#
_symmetry.space_group_name_H-M   'P 1'
#
loop_
_entity.id
_entity.type
_entity.pdbx_description
1 polymer ?
#
loop_
_entity_poly.entity_id
_entity_poly.type
_entity_poly.pdbx_seq_one_letter_code
_entity_poly.pdbx_strand_id
1 'polypeptide(L)'
;MEKMTTRKMIQSVIVPLLVSALIHIFALSVFIFDIFRILPELFGVLIVLISIFVYPMAPIFYGSQTKDRLGSIIVGTVPTLCLFYELHLSSFIAGNIPETERIIDIFTYFGSLIIIGGLEGYYASKEKIESLIIAIVFAIFWISIFLNGLD
;
A
#
# COMPACT_ATOMS: atom_id res chain seq x y z
N MET A 1 -7.51 -27.68 -7.54
CA MET A 1 -7.79 -26.24 -7.68
C MET A 1 -9.17 -26.08 -8.30
N GLU A 2 -10.15 -25.57 -7.54
CA GLU A 2 -11.47 -25.26 -8.06
C GLU A 2 -11.37 -24.06 -9.02
N LYS A 3 -12.00 -24.15 -10.19
CA LYS A 3 -11.91 -23.11 -11.22
C LYS A 3 -12.73 -21.90 -10.74
N MET A 4 -12.08 -20.78 -10.48
CA MET A 4 -12.76 -19.56 -10.02
C MET A 4 -13.75 -19.09 -11.09
N THR A 5 -15.00 -18.82 -10.69
CA THR A 5 -16.01 -18.31 -11.61
C THR A 5 -15.69 -16.87 -12.00
N THR A 6 -16.07 -16.45 -13.22
CA THR A 6 -15.79 -15.11 -13.75
C THR A 6 -16.25 -14.00 -12.80
N ARG A 7 -17.42 -14.16 -12.16
CA ARG A 7 -17.95 -13.20 -11.18
C ARG A 7 -17.04 -13.08 -9.94
N LYS A 8 -16.61 -14.21 -9.37
CA LYS A 8 -15.68 -14.22 -8.23
C LYS A 8 -14.33 -13.61 -8.60
N MET A 9 -13.82 -13.87 -9.80
CA MET A 9 -12.58 -13.27 -10.30
C MET A 9 -12.68 -11.74 -10.38
N ILE A 10 -13.79 -11.22 -10.94
CA ILE A 10 -14.00 -9.78 -11.03
C ILE A 10 -14.00 -9.15 -9.64
N GLN A 11 -14.74 -9.73 -8.70
CA GLN A 11 -14.89 -9.18 -7.35
C GLN A 11 -13.62 -9.30 -6.51
N SER A 12 -12.92 -10.44 -6.57
CA SER A 12 -11.79 -10.73 -5.68
C SER A 12 -10.42 -10.35 -6.24
N VAL A 13 -10.34 -9.94 -7.51
CA VAL A 13 -9.08 -9.57 -8.16
C VAL A 13 -9.21 -8.25 -8.92
N ILE A 14 -10.12 -8.16 -9.89
CA ILE A 14 -10.17 -7.00 -10.80
C ILE A 14 -10.57 -5.72 -10.05
N VAL A 15 -11.66 -5.76 -9.28
CA VAL A 15 -12.10 -4.60 -8.47
C VAL A 15 -11.01 -4.15 -7.48
N PRO A 16 -10.40 -5.04 -6.67
CA PRO A 16 -9.32 -4.66 -5.77
C PRO A 16 -8.12 -4.06 -6.51
N LEU A 17 -7.73 -4.60 -7.68
CA LEU A 17 -6.67 -4.01 -8.49
C LEU A 17 -7.00 -2.59 -8.97
N LEU A 18 -8.25 -2.34 -9.36
CA LEU A 18 -8.71 -0.99 -9.70
C LEU A 18 -8.65 -0.06 -8.49
N VAL A 19 -9.06 -0.52 -7.31
CA VAL A 19 -8.94 0.24 -6.06
C VAL A 19 -7.48 0.55 -5.76
N SER A 20 -6.58 -0.43 -5.88
CA SER A 20 -5.14 -0.23 -5.71
C SER A 20 -4.56 0.79 -6.70
N ALA A 21 -4.98 0.73 -7.96
CA ALA A 21 -4.56 1.70 -8.97
C ALA A 21 -5.04 3.13 -8.61
N LEU A 22 -6.28 3.29 -8.14
CA LEU A 22 -6.80 4.59 -7.72
C LEU A 22 -6.04 5.15 -6.51
N ILE A 23 -5.71 4.32 -5.52
CA ILE A 23 -4.88 4.71 -4.37
C ILE A 23 -3.52 5.22 -4.85
N HIS A 24 -2.89 4.48 -5.75
CA HIS A 24 -1.57 4.84 -6.25
C HIS A 24 -1.60 6.13 -7.10
N ILE A 25 -2.59 6.30 -7.98
CA ILE A 25 -2.79 7.53 -8.76
C ILE A 25 -3.02 8.72 -7.84
N PHE A 26 -3.84 8.55 -6.79
CA PHE A 26 -4.06 9.59 -5.80
C PHE A 26 -2.74 9.98 -5.11
N ALA A 27 -1.98 9.01 -4.61
CA ALA A 27 -0.69 9.27 -3.97
C ALA A 27 0.31 9.95 -4.91
N LEU A 28 0.43 9.50 -6.16
CA LEU A 28 1.30 10.14 -7.16
C LEU A 28 0.88 11.57 -7.47
N SER A 29 -0.43 11.83 -7.60
CA SER A 29 -0.92 13.18 -7.86
C SER A 29 -0.53 14.16 -6.76
N VAL A 30 -0.51 13.71 -5.50
CA VAL A 30 -0.07 14.48 -4.35
C VAL A 30 1.40 14.87 -4.47
N PHE A 31 2.28 13.91 -4.79
CA PHE A 31 3.71 14.21 -5.02
C PHE A 31 3.92 15.20 -6.16
N ILE A 32 3.15 15.10 -7.24
CA ILE A 32 3.21 16.04 -8.37
C ILE A 32 2.82 17.46 -7.91
N PHE A 33 1.72 17.62 -7.17
CA PHE A 33 1.29 18.94 -6.70
C PHE A 33 2.31 19.59 -5.77
N ASP A 34 2.97 18.79 -4.92
CA ASP A 34 4.01 19.25 -4.01
C ASP A 34 5.29 19.68 -4.76
N ILE A 35 5.77 18.87 -5.71
CA ILE A 35 6.95 19.18 -6.55
C ILE A 35 6.76 20.51 -7.30
N PHE A 36 5.57 20.73 -7.86
CA PHE A 36 5.28 21.97 -8.60
C PHE A 36 4.86 23.14 -7.72
N ARG A 37 4.85 22.98 -6.38
CA ARG A 37 4.42 23.99 -5.40
C ARG A 37 3.08 24.65 -5.78
N ILE A 38 2.16 23.84 -6.30
CA ILE A 38 0.86 24.32 -6.79
C ILE A 38 -0.04 24.74 -5.61
N LEU A 39 0.22 24.18 -4.42
CA LEU A 39 -0.55 24.42 -3.21
C LEU A 39 0.26 25.25 -2.19
N PRO A 40 -0.42 26.03 -1.33
CA PRO A 40 0.22 26.68 -0.18
C PRO A 40 0.94 25.63 0.70
N GLU A 41 2.11 25.97 1.25
CA GLU A 41 2.98 25.02 1.99
C GLU A 41 2.24 24.20 3.05
N LEU A 42 1.46 24.84 3.92
CA LEU A 42 0.70 24.14 4.97
C LEU A 42 -0.29 23.11 4.39
N PHE A 43 -0.90 23.44 3.25
CA PHE A 43 -1.87 22.60 2.58
C PHE A 43 -1.19 21.44 1.83
N GLY A 44 0.00 21.68 1.26
CA GLY A 44 0.84 20.64 0.67
C GLY A 44 1.23 19.58 1.70
N VAL A 45 1.75 20.00 2.86
CA VAL A 45 2.14 19.10 3.96
C VAL A 45 0.95 18.26 4.45
N LEU A 46 -0.21 18.89 4.65
CA LEU A 46 -1.44 18.17 5.06
C LEU A 46 -1.83 17.09 4.05
N ILE A 47 -1.79 17.41 2.76
CA ILE A 47 -2.16 16.47 1.69
C ILE A 47 -1.16 15.33 1.59
N VAL A 48 0.15 15.60 1.74
CA VAL A 48 1.20 14.55 1.79
C VAL A 48 0.95 13.61 2.96
N LEU A 49 0.68 14.14 4.16
CA LEU A 49 0.37 13.33 5.33
C LEU A 49 -0.86 12.44 5.07
N ILE A 50 -1.96 13.02 4.57
CA ILE A 50 -3.18 12.26 4.24
C ILE A 50 -2.86 11.15 3.24
N SER A 51 -2.05 11.43 2.22
CA SER A 51 -1.70 10.44 1.18
C SER A 51 -0.97 9.21 1.74
N ILE A 52 -0.09 9.40 2.73
CA ILE A 52 0.63 8.30 3.40
C ILE A 52 -0.35 7.40 4.16
N PHE A 53 -1.32 8.00 4.87
CA PHE A 53 -2.32 7.23 5.62
C PHE A 53 -3.26 6.40 4.72
N VAL A 54 -3.41 6.74 3.44
CA VAL A 54 -4.25 5.95 2.53
C VAL A 54 -3.74 4.51 2.39
N TYR A 55 -2.41 4.30 2.41
CA TYR A 55 -1.80 2.98 2.22
C TYR A 55 -2.24 1.94 3.27
N PRO A 56 -2.13 2.22 4.58
CA PRO A 56 -2.64 1.30 5.60
C PRO A 56 -4.17 1.39 5.77
N MET A 57 -4.79 2.58 5.65
CA MET A 57 -6.23 2.68 5.90
C MET A 57 -7.09 1.98 4.83
N ALA A 58 -6.66 2.02 3.56
CA ALA A 58 -7.42 1.44 2.45
C ALA A 58 -7.68 -0.07 2.58
N PRO A 59 -6.70 -0.95 2.88
CA PRO A 59 -6.96 -2.37 3.10
C PRO A 59 -7.89 -2.62 4.29
N ILE A 60 -7.83 -1.80 5.35
CA ILE A 60 -8.78 -1.92 6.47
C ILE A 60 -10.21 -1.62 6.03
N PHE A 61 -10.42 -0.48 5.36
CA PHE A 61 -11.75 -0.11 4.86
C PHE A 61 -12.26 -1.11 3.83
N TYR A 62 -11.44 -1.48 2.86
CA TYR A 62 -11.83 -2.45 1.83
C TYR A 62 -12.18 -3.80 2.46
N GLY A 63 -11.31 -4.35 3.30
CA GLY A 63 -11.53 -5.65 3.95
C GLY A 63 -12.76 -5.64 4.86
N SER A 64 -12.90 -4.62 5.71
CA SER A 64 -14.02 -4.54 6.64
C SER A 64 -15.37 -4.41 5.95
N GLN A 65 -15.45 -3.75 4.80
CA GLN A 65 -16.69 -3.57 4.04
C GLN A 65 -17.01 -4.76 3.12
N THR A 66 -16.02 -5.25 2.39
CA THR A 66 -16.25 -6.26 1.34
C THR A 66 -16.19 -7.70 1.86
N LYS A 67 -15.49 -7.92 2.99
CA LYS A 67 -15.15 -9.26 3.52
C LYS A 67 -14.36 -10.14 2.54
N ASP A 68 -13.84 -9.54 1.48
CA ASP A 68 -13.08 -10.20 0.44
C ASP A 68 -11.60 -10.28 0.84
N ARG A 69 -11.20 -11.46 1.33
CA ARG A 69 -9.84 -11.69 1.85
C ARG A 69 -8.75 -11.42 0.82
N LEU A 70 -8.91 -11.95 -0.38
CA LEU A 70 -7.91 -11.82 -1.44
C LEU A 70 -7.82 -10.37 -1.90
N GLY A 71 -8.97 -9.73 -2.15
CA GLY A 71 -8.99 -8.33 -2.54
C GLY A 71 -8.40 -7.40 -1.49
N SER A 72 -8.69 -7.64 -0.21
CA SER A 72 -8.12 -6.84 0.87
C SER A 72 -6.59 -6.98 0.96
N ILE A 73 -6.06 -8.19 0.74
CA ILE A 73 -4.60 -8.41 0.62
C ILE A 73 -4.04 -7.64 -0.59
N ILE A 74 -4.73 -7.68 -1.74
CA ILE A 74 -4.32 -6.94 -2.95
C ILE A 74 -4.28 -5.44 -2.68
N VAL A 75 -5.30 -4.89 -2.02
CA VAL A 75 -5.39 -3.47 -1.66
C VAL A 75 -4.27 -3.06 -0.70
N GLY A 76 -3.83 -3.95 0.20
CA GLY A 76 -2.73 -3.65 1.13
C GLY A 76 -1.32 -3.86 0.54
N THR A 77 -1.18 -4.67 -0.50
CA THR A 77 0.14 -5.02 -1.07
C THR A 77 0.47 -4.24 -2.33
N VAL A 78 -0.47 -4.13 -3.27
CA VAL A 78 -0.21 -3.59 -4.61
C VAL A 78 0.17 -2.11 -4.60
N PRO A 79 -0.50 -1.20 -3.86
CA PRO A 79 -0.07 0.19 -3.80
C PRO A 79 1.38 0.34 -3.32
N THR A 80 1.78 -0.42 -2.31
CA THR A 80 3.15 -0.43 -1.76
C THR A 80 4.16 -0.99 -2.77
N LEU A 81 3.78 -2.02 -3.53
CA LEU A 81 4.60 -2.52 -4.65
C LEU A 81 4.79 -1.47 -5.74
N CYS A 82 3.76 -0.69 -6.06
CA CYS A 82 3.89 0.41 -7.01
C CYS A 82 4.83 1.50 -6.48
N LEU A 83 4.76 1.81 -5.18
CA LEU A 83 5.70 2.75 -4.56
C LEU A 83 7.15 2.24 -4.62
N PHE A 84 7.38 0.96 -4.35
CA PHE A 84 8.70 0.31 -4.54
C PHE A 84 9.18 0.40 -5.98
N TYR A 85 8.28 0.20 -6.95
CA TYR A 85 8.60 0.30 -8.37
C TYR A 85 9.10 1.69 -8.74
N GLU A 86 8.35 2.72 -8.37
CA GLU A 86 8.67 4.11 -8.69
C GLU A 86 9.98 4.57 -8.04
N LEU A 87 10.18 4.24 -6.76
CA LEU A 87 11.34 4.75 -6.00
C LEU A 87 12.64 4.00 -6.27
N HIS A 88 12.58 2.72 -6.66
CA HIS A 88 13.79 1.90 -6.77
C HIS A 88 13.81 1.00 -8.01
N LEU A 89 12.78 0.18 -8.22
CA LEU A 89 12.86 -0.88 -9.23
C LEU A 89 13.00 -0.31 -10.66
N SER A 90 12.35 0.82 -10.95
CA SER A 90 12.47 1.54 -12.22
C SER A 90 13.93 1.90 -12.54
N SER A 91 14.65 2.41 -11.54
CA SER A 91 16.08 2.78 -11.62
C SER A 91 16.97 1.54 -11.80
N PHE A 92 16.67 0.45 -11.08
CA PHE A 92 17.41 -0.80 -11.21
C PHE A 92 17.29 -1.38 -12.62
N ILE A 93 16.06 -1.37 -13.18
CA ILE A 93 15.78 -1.83 -14.54
C ILE A 93 16.52 -0.96 -15.57
N ALA A 94 16.69 0.33 -15.31
CA ALA A 94 17.47 1.24 -16.15
C ALA A 94 19.00 1.03 -16.05
N GLY A 95 19.46 0.10 -15.21
CA GLY A 95 20.88 -0.24 -15.04
C GLY A 95 21.58 0.50 -13.90
N ASN A 96 20.86 1.35 -13.16
CA ASN A 96 21.39 2.05 -11.99
C ASN A 96 21.25 1.16 -10.75
N ILE A 97 22.03 0.07 -10.71
CA ILE A 97 21.99 -0.91 -9.63
C ILE A 97 22.86 -0.41 -8.47
N PRO A 98 22.31 -0.23 -7.25
CA PRO A 98 23.08 0.19 -6.09
C PRO A 98 23.93 -0.96 -5.54
N GLU A 99 24.76 -0.66 -4.55
CA GLU A 99 25.57 -1.65 -3.85
C GLU A 99 24.71 -2.73 -3.19
N THR A 100 25.24 -3.96 -3.09
CA THR A 100 24.49 -5.13 -2.60
C THR A 100 23.87 -4.92 -1.21
N GLU A 101 24.58 -4.24 -0.29
CA GLU A 101 24.07 -3.92 1.04
C GLU A 101 22.82 -3.05 0.96
N ARG A 102 22.85 -2.02 0.10
CA ARG A 102 21.71 -1.13 -0.12
C ARG A 102 20.52 -1.85 -0.77
N ILE A 103 20.77 -2.85 -1.62
CA ILE A 103 19.70 -3.70 -2.18
C ILE A 103 19.00 -4.45 -1.04
N ILE A 104 19.76 -5.08 -0.13
CA ILE A 104 19.20 -5.82 0.99
C ILE A 104 18.34 -4.90 1.87
N ASP A 105 18.80 -3.68 2.16
CA ASP A 105 18.03 -2.72 2.96
C ASP A 105 16.71 -2.35 2.28
N ILE A 106 16.74 -2.02 0.99
CA ILE A 106 15.55 -1.64 0.21
C ILE A 106 14.54 -2.79 0.19
N PHE A 107 14.98 -4.01 -0.11
CA PHE A 107 14.09 -5.18 -0.13
C PHE A 107 13.56 -5.52 1.26
N THR A 108 14.36 -5.36 2.32
CA THR A 108 13.93 -5.59 3.70
C THR A 108 12.87 -4.56 4.10
N TYR A 109 13.08 -3.29 3.77
CA TYR A 109 12.17 -2.19 4.06
C TYR A 109 10.83 -2.36 3.33
N PHE A 110 10.84 -2.44 1.99
CA PHE A 110 9.61 -2.59 1.22
C PHE A 110 8.97 -3.95 1.43
N GLY A 111 9.76 -5.01 1.59
CA GLY A 111 9.26 -6.34 1.92
C GLY A 111 8.47 -6.35 3.21
N SER A 112 8.98 -5.70 4.26
CA SER A 112 8.27 -5.52 5.53
C SER A 112 6.94 -4.78 5.34
N LEU A 113 6.94 -3.65 4.63
CA LEU A 113 5.72 -2.87 4.36
C LEU A 113 4.69 -3.66 3.56
N ILE A 114 5.11 -4.43 2.54
CA ILE A 114 4.23 -5.26 1.72
C ILE A 114 3.62 -6.38 2.55
N ILE A 115 4.42 -7.10 3.34
CA ILE A 115 3.95 -8.18 4.19
C ILE A 115 2.93 -7.64 5.21
N ILE A 116 3.25 -6.53 5.87
CA ILE A 116 2.38 -5.92 6.87
C ILE A 116 1.08 -5.43 6.25
N GLY A 117 1.13 -4.72 5.11
CA GLY A 117 -0.08 -4.25 4.42
C GLY A 117 -0.97 -5.42 3.96
N GLY A 118 -0.37 -6.52 3.50
CA GLY A 118 -1.11 -7.73 3.18
C GLY A 118 -1.76 -8.40 4.40
N LEU A 119 -1.03 -8.50 5.51
CA LEU A 119 -1.55 -9.04 6.77
C LEU A 119 -2.68 -8.17 7.34
N GLU A 120 -2.51 -6.86 7.34
CA GLU A 120 -3.52 -5.87 7.72
C GLU A 120 -4.82 -6.09 6.93
N GLY A 121 -4.74 -6.12 5.60
CA GLY A 121 -5.90 -6.39 4.76
C GLY A 121 -6.53 -7.75 5.03
N TYR A 122 -5.72 -8.79 5.20
CA TYR A 122 -6.22 -10.13 5.53
C TYR A 122 -7.00 -10.14 6.85
N TYR A 123 -6.48 -9.54 7.91
CA TYR A 123 -7.15 -9.51 9.21
C TYR A 123 -8.39 -8.61 9.20
N ALA A 124 -8.36 -7.46 8.50
CA ALA A 124 -9.52 -6.57 8.37
C ALA A 124 -10.71 -7.22 7.65
N SER A 125 -10.45 -8.16 6.74
CA SER A 125 -11.50 -8.90 6.03
C SER A 125 -12.22 -9.96 6.86
N LYS A 126 -11.71 -10.29 8.06
CA LYS A 126 -12.39 -11.22 8.98
C LYS A 126 -13.53 -10.51 9.70
N GLU A 127 -14.63 -11.21 9.94
CA GLU A 127 -15.84 -10.67 10.60
C GLU A 127 -15.71 -10.50 12.12
N LYS A 128 -14.51 -10.68 12.66
CA LYS A 128 -14.24 -10.70 14.11
C LYS A 128 -13.63 -9.39 14.56
N ILE A 129 -14.15 -8.80 15.63
CA ILE A 129 -13.61 -7.56 16.22
C ILE A 129 -12.14 -7.75 16.62
N GLU A 130 -11.75 -8.92 17.14
CA GLU A 130 -10.35 -9.16 17.49
C GLU A 130 -9.43 -9.11 16.26
N SER A 131 -9.94 -9.50 15.09
CA SER A 131 -9.18 -9.39 13.83
C SER A 131 -9.06 -7.95 13.35
N LEU A 132 -10.07 -7.11 13.57
CA LEU A 132 -9.96 -5.68 13.29
C LEU A 132 -8.92 -5.00 14.17
N ILE A 133 -8.85 -5.35 15.46
CA ILE A 133 -7.82 -4.85 16.38
C ILE A 133 -6.42 -5.23 15.86
N ILE A 134 -6.23 -6.48 15.41
CA ILE A 134 -4.96 -6.92 14.82
C ILE A 134 -4.62 -6.11 13.55
N ALA A 135 -5.61 -5.83 12.70
CA ALA A 135 -5.39 -5.02 11.51
C ALA A 135 -4.93 -3.60 11.85
N ILE A 136 -5.53 -2.97 12.88
CA ILE A 136 -5.11 -1.65 13.37
C ILE A 136 -3.69 -1.68 13.92
N VAL A 137 -3.29 -2.75 14.63
CA VAL A 137 -1.90 -2.92 15.09
C VAL A 137 -0.94 -3.00 13.90
N PHE A 138 -1.29 -3.73 12.84
CA PHE A 138 -0.49 -3.77 11.62
C PHE A 138 -0.42 -2.41 10.92
N ALA A 139 -1.51 -1.64 10.89
CA ALA A 139 -1.51 -0.27 10.38
C ALA A 139 -0.47 0.60 11.09
N ILE A 140 -0.43 0.52 12.43
CA ILE A 140 0.52 1.27 13.25
C ILE A 140 1.96 0.84 12.95
N PHE A 141 2.22 -0.46 12.81
CA PHE A 141 3.54 -0.95 12.41
C PHE A 141 3.92 -0.52 11.00
N TRP A 142 2.98 -0.54 10.06
CA TRP A 142 3.21 -0.06 8.69
C TRP A 142 3.66 1.39 8.71
N ILE A 143 2.92 2.26 9.41
CA ILE A 143 3.25 3.69 9.55
C ILE A 143 4.60 3.87 10.24
N SER A 144 4.85 3.14 11.33
CA SER A 144 6.10 3.25 12.08
C SER A 144 7.31 2.87 11.23
N ILE A 145 7.20 1.79 10.44
CA ILE A 145 8.27 1.38 9.52
C ILE A 145 8.42 2.43 8.42
N PHE A 146 7.33 2.89 7.83
CA PHE A 146 7.37 3.89 6.76
C PHE A 146 8.08 5.18 7.20
N LEU A 147 7.75 5.68 8.39
CA LEU A 147 8.36 6.89 8.96
C LEU A 147 9.84 6.69 9.28
N ASN A 148 10.25 5.53 9.81
CA ASN A 148 11.67 5.22 10.03
C ASN A 148 12.49 5.15 8.73
N GLY A 149 11.85 4.96 7.57
CA GLY A 149 12.52 5.02 6.27
C GLY A 149 12.68 6.44 5.70
N LEU A 150 12.09 7.45 6.35
CA LEU A 150 12.23 8.86 5.98
C LEU A 150 13.41 9.56 6.68
N ASP A 151 13.88 9.00 7.81
CA ASP A 151 15.09 9.43 8.53
C ASP A 151 16.37 8.97 7.80
#